data_AF-A0A3D5R3Z4-F1
#
_entry.id   AF-A0A3D5R3Z4-F1
#
_cell.length_a   1.000
_cell.length_b   1.000
_cell.length_c   1.000
_cell.angle_alpha   90.00
_cell.angle_beta   90.00
_cell.angle_gamma   90.00
#
_symmetry.space_group_name_H-M   'P 1'
#
loop_
_entity.id
_entity.type
_entity.pdbx_description
1 polymer ?
#
loop_
_entity_poly.entity_id
_entity_poly.type
_entity_poly.pdbx_seq_one_letter_code
_entity_poly.pdbx_strand_id
1 'polypeptide(L)'
;GRYAVQLDSDDLYASPQTLQKTVNALRKGPYAMVVGSYTLVNERLKAIPPGLIDHREWTNRNGHNNLLRVGGIGAPRAFDTTILRRIGFPNVSYGEDYAVALRLSREYRIGRIYESLYLCRRWTDNTDAGLSVEKQNRNDDYKDKLRTIEIKARQQINEKEKSIQNINDKNQKAYRHSRAGGNPEFLNTGFPVALRLPGMTNEAVAAPFQTADRQTVSSASRAPNRIFAEFPGNGSTTLSVLCRTFFESQKKSWPALASACRELEAVRQKKVSCGTYSVTLQYNPARSISSGAAVDPESIKKRPCFLCADHRPARQSGILYRNHYWILCNPAPIFPHHFTIASLAHKPQEITSSLDNLLQIASDASPDYTVFYNGPACGASAPDHLHFQLIPLDAIPFLNELEEQPAVKRASSLSRPEKGLDRSIVILRSKDPGILKAHFQRLLKAFQKLSRIGDEPLLNVFCVQRNDAWIITVFLRRKHRPDAYFAEGENRIFISPGAIDMAGVVITPQIKDYERLDGDALRKIYREVSLDEETMDNLWRCFHDQ
;
A
#
# COMPACT_ATOMS: atom_id res chain seq x y z
N GLY A 1 2.30 18.65 -11.08
CA GLY A 1 1.85 19.62 -10.05
C GLY A 1 0.91 18.95 -9.05
N ARG A 2 0.54 19.66 -7.98
CA ARG A 2 -0.41 19.22 -6.93
C ARG A 2 -1.87 19.24 -7.40
N TYR A 3 -2.23 20.21 -8.22
CA TYR A 3 -3.57 20.36 -8.79
C TYR A 3 -3.52 20.29 -10.32
N ALA A 4 -4.58 19.78 -10.93
CA ALA A 4 -4.83 19.85 -12.36
C ALA A 4 -6.10 20.67 -12.58
N VAL A 5 -6.05 21.69 -13.42
CA VAL A 5 -7.19 22.57 -13.71
C VAL A 5 -7.43 22.55 -15.21
N GLN A 6 -8.68 22.32 -15.60
CA GLN A 6 -9.08 22.27 -17.00
C GLN A 6 -8.95 23.66 -17.66
N LEU A 7 -8.38 23.65 -18.86
CA LEU A 7 -8.55 24.71 -19.85
C LEU A 7 -8.57 24.04 -21.23
N ASP A 8 -9.71 24.16 -21.92
CA ASP A 8 -9.82 23.68 -23.29
C ASP A 8 -9.10 24.66 -24.22
N SER A 9 -8.55 24.15 -25.33
CA SER A 9 -7.76 24.94 -26.31
C SER A 9 -8.50 26.19 -26.78
N ASP A 10 -9.82 26.08 -26.83
CA ASP A 10 -10.72 27.05 -27.39
C ASP A 10 -11.43 27.89 -26.35
N ASP A 11 -11.05 27.80 -25.07
CA ASP A 11 -11.68 28.55 -23.99
C ASP A 11 -10.68 29.43 -23.24
N LEU A 12 -11.20 30.27 -22.33
CA LEU A 12 -10.39 31.23 -21.59
C LEU A 12 -10.76 31.24 -20.11
N TYR A 13 -9.77 31.50 -19.26
CA TYR A 13 -10.05 31.91 -17.89
C TYR A 13 -10.64 33.32 -17.87
N ALA A 14 -11.70 33.52 -17.09
CA ALA A 14 -12.42 34.79 -17.04
C ALA A 14 -11.61 35.93 -16.41
N SER A 15 -10.59 35.61 -15.61
CA SER A 15 -9.63 36.58 -15.08
C SER A 15 -8.26 35.95 -14.76
N PRO A 16 -7.19 36.76 -14.63
CA PRO A 16 -5.87 36.30 -14.18
C PRO A 16 -5.88 35.62 -12.79
N GLN A 17 -6.87 35.92 -11.95
CA GLN A 17 -7.02 35.35 -10.60
C GLN A 17 -7.75 34.00 -10.59
N THR A 18 -8.26 33.52 -11.73
CA THR A 18 -9.07 32.30 -11.84
C THR A 18 -8.40 31.07 -11.22
N LEU A 19 -7.14 30.81 -11.60
CA LEU A 19 -6.39 29.67 -11.06
C LEU A 19 -6.22 29.78 -9.55
N GLN A 20 -5.91 30.98 -9.05
CA GLN A 20 -5.75 31.22 -7.62
C GLN A 20 -7.06 31.01 -6.85
N LYS A 21 -8.20 31.52 -7.37
CA LYS A 21 -9.54 31.30 -6.78
C LYS A 21 -9.87 29.80 -6.73
N THR A 22 -9.61 29.09 -7.81
CA THR A 22 -9.86 27.65 -7.93
C THR A 22 -9.01 26.83 -6.96
N VAL A 23 -7.71 27.11 -6.89
CA VAL A 23 -6.79 26.46 -5.95
C VAL A 23 -7.12 26.79 -4.50
N ASN A 24 -7.48 28.03 -4.20
CA ASN A 24 -7.91 28.43 -2.85
C ASN A 24 -9.17 27.66 -2.42
N ALA A 25 -10.14 27.47 -3.32
CA ALA A 25 -11.31 26.66 -3.03
C ALA A 25 -10.95 25.19 -2.78
N LEU A 26 -10.03 24.61 -3.56
CA LEU A 26 -9.52 23.24 -3.34
C LEU A 26 -8.83 23.10 -1.98
N ARG A 27 -8.21 24.16 -1.48
CA ARG A 27 -7.55 24.20 -0.15
C ARG A 27 -8.52 24.47 1.00
N LYS A 28 -9.65 25.13 0.75
CA LYS A 28 -10.61 25.57 1.78
C LYS A 28 -11.39 24.41 2.42
N GLY A 29 -11.52 23.29 1.73
CA GLY A 29 -12.24 22.12 2.22
C GLY A 29 -11.65 20.82 1.70
N PRO A 30 -12.11 19.67 2.23
CA PRO A 30 -11.66 18.37 1.78
C PRO A 30 -12.28 17.99 0.43
N TYR A 31 -12.05 18.81 -0.59
CA TYR A 31 -12.59 18.62 -1.94
C TYR A 31 -11.59 17.90 -2.83
N ALA A 32 -11.94 16.69 -3.29
CA ALA A 32 -11.16 16.01 -4.33
C ALA A 32 -11.25 16.72 -5.68
N MET A 33 -12.32 17.50 -5.86
CA MET A 33 -12.61 18.26 -7.05
C MET A 33 -13.33 19.56 -6.67
N VAL A 34 -12.97 20.65 -7.34
CA VAL A 34 -13.71 21.91 -7.34
C VAL A 34 -14.18 22.19 -8.75
N VAL A 35 -15.42 22.69 -8.88
CA VAL A 35 -16.02 23.02 -10.16
C VAL A 35 -16.53 24.45 -10.13
N GLY A 36 -16.08 25.24 -11.09
CA GLY A 36 -16.57 26.60 -11.29
C GLY A 36 -17.86 26.68 -12.12
N SER A 37 -18.31 27.91 -12.29
CA SER A 37 -19.29 28.30 -13.29
C SER A 37 -18.59 28.86 -14.52
N TYR A 38 -19.28 28.82 -15.66
CA TYR A 38 -18.78 29.37 -16.91
C TYR A 38 -19.83 30.23 -17.60
N THR A 39 -19.38 31.22 -18.36
CA THR A 39 -20.25 32.04 -19.21
C THR A 39 -20.01 31.66 -20.66
N LEU A 40 -21.10 31.41 -21.40
CA LEU A 40 -21.03 31.22 -22.84
C LEU A 40 -20.80 32.57 -23.51
N VAL A 41 -19.78 32.64 -24.37
CA VAL A 41 -19.42 33.86 -25.11
C VAL A 41 -19.20 33.57 -26.58
N ASN A 42 -19.38 34.57 -27.43
CA ASN A 42 -18.98 34.50 -28.84
C ASN A 42 -17.48 34.79 -29.02
N GLU A 43 -17.01 34.77 -30.27
CA GLU A 43 -15.61 35.08 -30.65
C GLU A 43 -15.10 36.44 -30.14
N ARG A 44 -16.02 37.39 -29.92
CA ARG A 44 -15.71 38.74 -29.41
C ARG A 44 -15.85 38.84 -27.89
N LEU A 45 -15.91 37.71 -27.18
CA LEU A 45 -16.09 37.60 -25.74
C LEU A 45 -17.39 38.23 -25.20
N LYS A 46 -18.38 38.45 -26.06
CA LYS A 46 -19.71 38.89 -25.61
C LYS A 46 -20.55 37.69 -25.19
N ALA A 47 -21.19 37.80 -24.03
CA ALA A 47 -22.08 36.75 -23.53
C ALA A 47 -23.19 36.43 -24.54
N ILE A 48 -23.45 35.15 -24.73
CA ILE A 48 -24.52 34.63 -25.59
C ILE A 48 -25.49 33.79 -24.75
N PRO A 49 -26.78 33.70 -25.12
CA PRO A 49 -27.73 32.86 -24.40
C PRO A 49 -27.27 31.40 -24.32
N PRO A 50 -27.52 30.69 -23.21
CA PRO A 50 -28.18 31.14 -21.97
C PRO A 50 -27.34 32.03 -21.03
N GLY A 51 -26.08 32.34 -21.35
CA GLY A 51 -25.21 33.18 -20.54
C GLY A 51 -24.43 32.39 -19.49
N LEU A 52 -24.59 32.74 -18.21
CA LEU A 52 -23.93 32.07 -17.09
C LEU A 52 -24.55 30.70 -16.81
N ILE A 53 -23.72 29.66 -16.80
CA ILE A 53 -24.07 28.32 -16.34
C ILE A 53 -23.37 28.07 -15.00
N ASP A 54 -24.14 28.12 -13.91
CA ASP A 54 -23.61 28.01 -12.54
C ASP A 54 -24.03 26.76 -11.77
N HIS A 55 -24.93 25.95 -12.35
CA HIS A 55 -25.42 24.71 -11.76
C HIS A 55 -25.91 24.86 -10.31
N ARG A 56 -26.67 25.93 -10.02
CA ARG A 56 -27.25 26.21 -8.68
C ARG A 56 -28.18 25.12 -8.15
N GLU A 57 -28.65 24.22 -9.01
CA GLU A 57 -29.36 23.00 -8.59
C GLU A 57 -28.49 22.08 -7.71
N TRP A 58 -27.16 22.25 -7.73
CA TRP A 58 -26.24 21.55 -6.85
C TRP A 58 -26.32 22.04 -5.40
N THR A 59 -26.71 21.15 -4.48
CA THR A 59 -26.69 21.41 -3.03
C THR A 59 -25.69 20.50 -2.32
N ASN A 60 -25.22 20.93 -1.14
CA ASN A 60 -24.35 20.08 -0.29
C ASN A 60 -25.00 18.75 0.09
N ARG A 61 -26.34 18.68 0.15
CA ARG A 61 -27.10 17.48 0.52
C ARG A 61 -27.32 16.53 -0.67
N ASN A 62 -27.63 17.04 -1.85
CA ASN A 62 -28.13 16.22 -2.96
C ASN A 62 -27.38 16.41 -4.29
N GLY A 63 -26.33 17.24 -4.32
CA GLY A 63 -25.57 17.52 -5.55
C GLY A 63 -25.01 16.25 -6.22
N HIS A 64 -24.56 15.29 -5.43
CA HIS A 64 -24.07 14.01 -5.96
C HIS A 64 -25.15 13.19 -6.70
N ASN A 65 -26.43 13.29 -6.32
CA ASN A 65 -27.54 12.65 -7.02
C ASN A 65 -28.08 13.51 -8.16
N ASN A 66 -27.96 14.84 -8.04
CA ASN A 66 -28.25 15.73 -9.15
C ASN A 66 -27.32 15.45 -10.33
N LEU A 67 -26.05 15.14 -10.06
CA LEU A 67 -25.07 14.81 -11.09
C LEU A 67 -25.52 13.67 -12.01
N LEU A 68 -26.28 12.69 -11.50
CA LEU A 68 -26.83 11.57 -12.27
C LEU A 68 -27.92 12.00 -13.27
N ARG A 69 -28.39 13.25 -13.23
CA ARG A 69 -29.51 13.76 -14.03
C ARG A 69 -29.14 14.91 -14.96
N VAL A 70 -27.90 15.40 -14.88
CA VAL A 70 -27.43 16.53 -15.69
C VAL A 70 -26.35 16.08 -16.68
N GLY A 71 -26.23 16.80 -17.79
CA GLY A 71 -25.27 16.50 -18.86
C GLY A 71 -23.83 16.87 -18.53
N GLY A 72 -23.59 17.70 -17.51
CA GLY A 72 -22.26 18.15 -17.10
C GLY A 72 -22.27 18.68 -15.67
N ILE A 73 -21.08 18.73 -15.06
CA ILE A 73 -20.92 19.21 -13.68
C ILE A 73 -20.60 20.71 -13.61
N GLY A 74 -20.14 21.32 -14.71
CA GLY A 74 -19.67 22.71 -14.79
C GLY A 74 -18.20 22.81 -15.21
N ALA A 75 -17.67 24.02 -15.33
CA ALA A 75 -16.29 24.33 -15.76
C ALA A 75 -15.78 25.63 -15.10
N PRO A 76 -14.46 25.76 -14.82
CA PRO A 76 -13.44 24.77 -15.05
C PRO A 76 -13.52 23.67 -13.98
N ARG A 77 -13.13 22.46 -14.33
CA ARG A 77 -12.96 21.39 -13.35
C ARG A 77 -11.53 21.40 -12.86
N ALA A 78 -11.37 21.39 -11.55
CA ALA A 78 -10.07 21.30 -10.91
C ALA A 78 -10.02 20.10 -9.98
N PHE A 79 -8.91 19.39 -10.02
CA PHE A 79 -8.73 18.11 -9.35
C PHE A 79 -7.47 18.14 -8.48
N ASP A 80 -7.54 17.48 -7.32
CA ASP A 80 -6.33 17.07 -6.62
C ASP A 80 -5.66 15.92 -7.38
N THR A 81 -4.45 16.16 -7.89
CA THR A 81 -3.75 15.17 -8.74
C THR A 81 -3.38 13.89 -7.99
N THR A 82 -3.31 13.93 -6.66
CA THR A 82 -3.05 12.74 -5.83
C THR A 82 -4.23 11.79 -5.88
N ILE A 83 -5.44 12.33 -5.90
CA ILE A 83 -6.68 11.56 -6.02
C ILE A 83 -6.93 11.19 -7.48
N LEU A 84 -6.75 12.14 -8.39
CA LEU A 84 -6.97 11.94 -9.82
C LEU A 84 -6.11 10.79 -10.38
N ARG A 85 -4.82 10.70 -9.99
CA ARG A 85 -3.92 9.61 -10.43
C ARG A 85 -4.35 8.21 -9.95
N ARG A 86 -5.14 8.11 -8.88
CA ARG A 86 -5.64 6.83 -8.36
C ARG A 86 -6.88 6.34 -9.12
N ILE A 87 -7.66 7.26 -9.68
CA ILE A 87 -8.88 6.96 -10.42
C ILE A 87 -8.59 6.83 -11.91
N GLY A 88 -7.71 7.69 -12.43
CA GLY A 88 -7.44 7.82 -13.86
C GLY A 88 -8.62 8.48 -14.60
N PHE A 89 -8.40 8.80 -15.87
CA PHE A 89 -9.48 9.09 -16.80
C PHE A 89 -9.71 7.85 -17.68
N PRO A 90 -10.97 7.52 -18.00
CA PRO A 90 -11.21 6.55 -19.07
C PRO A 90 -10.64 7.10 -20.38
N ASN A 91 -10.03 6.23 -21.18
CA ASN A 91 -9.48 6.61 -22.47
C ASN A 91 -10.59 6.70 -23.52
N VAL A 92 -11.34 7.80 -23.50
CA VAL A 92 -12.44 8.12 -24.42
C VAL A 92 -12.34 9.59 -24.85
N SER A 93 -13.01 9.94 -25.94
CA SER A 93 -13.00 11.30 -26.49
C SER A 93 -14.19 12.16 -26.05
N TYR A 94 -15.04 11.66 -25.15
CA TYR A 94 -16.19 12.41 -24.60
C TYR A 94 -16.62 11.85 -23.24
N GLY A 95 -16.78 12.71 -22.25
CA GLY A 95 -17.39 12.39 -20.95
C GLY A 95 -16.45 11.71 -19.95
N GLU A 96 -15.14 11.72 -20.20
CA GLU A 96 -14.10 11.23 -19.30
C GLU A 96 -14.08 12.00 -17.97
N ASP A 97 -14.22 13.31 -18.03
CA ASP A 97 -14.33 14.19 -16.86
C ASP A 97 -15.61 13.94 -16.05
N TYR A 98 -16.72 13.64 -16.73
CA TYR A 98 -18.02 13.33 -16.13
C TYR A 98 -17.98 11.98 -15.44
N ALA A 99 -17.30 10.98 -16.03
CA ALA A 99 -17.05 9.69 -15.39
C ALA A 99 -16.27 9.86 -14.08
N VAL A 100 -15.19 10.66 -14.11
CA VAL A 100 -14.39 10.99 -12.93
C VAL A 100 -15.23 11.76 -11.89
N ALA A 101 -16.05 12.71 -12.33
CA ALA A 101 -16.92 13.49 -11.45
C ALA A 101 -17.96 12.61 -10.73
N LEU A 102 -18.61 11.68 -11.43
CA LEU A 102 -19.52 10.70 -10.84
C LEU A 102 -18.80 9.86 -9.77
N ARG A 103 -17.65 9.30 -10.14
CA ARG A 103 -16.83 8.47 -9.26
C ARG A 103 -16.36 9.21 -8.01
N LEU A 104 -15.95 10.46 -8.16
CA LEU A 104 -15.51 11.32 -7.04
C LEU A 104 -16.68 11.74 -6.16
N SER A 105 -17.82 12.14 -6.74
CA SER A 105 -19.00 12.60 -6.00
C SER A 105 -19.61 11.51 -5.11
N ARG A 106 -19.31 10.23 -5.38
CA ARG A 106 -19.66 9.09 -4.54
C ARG A 106 -18.98 9.11 -3.17
N GLU A 107 -17.74 9.61 -3.11
CA GLU A 107 -16.86 9.47 -1.94
C GLU A 107 -16.40 10.80 -1.35
N TYR A 108 -16.42 11.87 -2.15
CA TYR A 108 -15.89 13.17 -1.80
C TYR A 108 -16.94 14.25 -2.03
N ARG A 109 -16.91 15.26 -1.16
CA ARG A 109 -17.63 16.50 -1.45
C ARG A 109 -16.96 17.20 -2.63
N ILE A 110 -17.77 17.81 -3.47
CA ILE A 110 -17.32 18.63 -4.60
C ILE A 110 -17.47 20.09 -4.17
N GLY A 111 -16.39 20.85 -4.23
CA GLY A 111 -16.45 22.29 -4.00
C GLY A 111 -17.06 22.99 -5.21
N ARG A 112 -17.88 24.01 -4.99
CA ARG A 112 -18.49 24.81 -6.06
C ARG A 112 -18.02 26.25 -5.95
N ILE A 113 -17.76 26.88 -7.09
CA ILE A 113 -17.60 28.33 -7.22
C ILE A 113 -18.66 28.79 -8.20
N TYR A 114 -19.64 29.55 -7.72
CA TYR A 114 -20.79 29.97 -8.54
C TYR A 114 -20.51 31.21 -9.40
N GLU A 115 -19.39 31.91 -9.15
CA GLU A 115 -18.87 32.97 -10.01
C GLU A 115 -18.35 32.39 -11.34
N SER A 116 -18.55 33.12 -12.44
CA SER A 116 -17.97 32.77 -13.74
C SER A 116 -16.45 32.82 -13.68
N LEU A 117 -15.82 31.65 -13.70
CA LEU A 117 -14.37 31.51 -13.73
C LEU A 117 -13.85 31.21 -15.15
N TYR A 118 -14.74 30.88 -16.05
CA TYR A 118 -14.39 30.30 -17.33
C TYR A 118 -15.29 30.86 -18.44
N LEU A 119 -14.70 31.19 -19.58
CA LEU A 119 -15.40 31.70 -20.75
C LEU A 119 -15.40 30.59 -21.78
N CYS A 120 -16.57 29.99 -21.97
CA CYS A 120 -16.76 28.93 -22.95
C CYS A 120 -17.08 29.58 -24.30
N ARG A 121 -16.13 29.56 -25.24
CA ARG A 121 -16.27 30.26 -26.52
C ARG A 121 -17.04 29.40 -27.51
N ARG A 122 -18.07 29.98 -28.13
CA ARG A 122 -18.87 29.32 -29.19
C ARG A 122 -18.88 30.17 -30.45
N TRP A 123 -18.73 29.51 -31.58
CA TRP A 123 -18.83 30.08 -32.93
C TRP A 123 -19.34 29.03 -33.92
N THR A 124 -19.67 29.45 -35.14
CA THR A 124 -20.36 28.65 -36.17
C THR A 124 -19.65 27.34 -36.54
N ASP A 125 -18.34 27.24 -36.32
CA ASP A 125 -17.51 26.05 -36.63
C ASP A 125 -16.99 25.32 -35.38
N ASN A 126 -17.50 25.61 -34.18
CA ASN A 126 -17.06 24.90 -32.96
C ASN A 126 -17.54 23.42 -32.98
N THR A 127 -16.63 22.51 -32.65
CA THR A 127 -16.80 21.06 -32.44
C THR A 127 -18.06 20.61 -31.69
N ASP A 128 -18.66 21.47 -30.86
CA ASP A 128 -19.84 21.16 -30.04
C ASP A 128 -21.18 21.72 -30.58
N ALA A 129 -21.16 22.67 -31.52
CA ALA A 129 -22.36 23.42 -31.92
C ALA A 129 -23.17 22.74 -33.05
N GLY A 130 -22.62 21.69 -33.68
CA GLY A 130 -23.22 21.02 -34.84
C GLY A 130 -23.04 19.50 -34.83
N LEU A 131 -23.20 18.84 -33.68
CA LEU A 131 -23.13 17.38 -33.61
C LEU A 131 -24.30 16.76 -34.40
N SER A 132 -24.01 15.76 -35.23
CA SER A 132 -25.07 14.95 -35.86
C SER A 132 -25.90 14.23 -34.80
N VAL A 133 -27.16 13.94 -35.11
CA VAL A 133 -28.07 13.22 -34.20
C VAL A 133 -27.46 11.88 -33.77
N GLU A 134 -26.73 11.18 -34.65
CA GLU A 134 -26.05 9.93 -34.31
C GLU A 134 -24.91 10.14 -33.30
N LYS A 135 -24.13 11.22 -33.43
CA LYS A 135 -23.06 11.54 -32.48
C LYS A 135 -23.63 11.97 -31.13
N GLN A 136 -24.73 12.73 -31.13
CA GLN A 136 -25.46 13.08 -29.91
C GLN A 136 -25.99 11.83 -29.20
N ASN A 137 -26.67 10.93 -29.92
CA ASN A 137 -27.19 9.68 -29.35
C ASN A 137 -26.08 8.78 -28.77
N ARG A 138 -24.92 8.67 -29.45
CA ARG A 138 -23.76 7.91 -28.92
C ARG A 138 -23.21 8.52 -27.63
N ASN A 139 -23.14 9.85 -27.58
CA ASN A 139 -22.67 10.59 -26.42
C ASN A 139 -23.62 10.43 -25.22
N ASP A 140 -24.93 10.46 -25.48
CA ASP A 140 -25.97 10.28 -24.46
C ASP A 140 -25.99 8.83 -23.94
N ASP A 141 -25.93 7.82 -24.83
CA ASP A 141 -25.82 6.40 -24.46
C ASP A 141 -24.58 6.13 -23.60
N TYR A 142 -23.44 6.73 -23.93
CA TYR A 142 -22.23 6.60 -23.11
C TYR A 142 -22.43 7.19 -21.70
N LYS A 143 -22.99 8.40 -21.58
CA LYS A 143 -23.25 9.02 -20.27
C LYS A 143 -24.30 8.24 -19.47
N ASP A 144 -25.30 7.65 -20.12
CA ASP A 144 -26.29 6.79 -19.47
C ASP A 144 -25.69 5.48 -18.96
N LYS A 145 -24.76 4.87 -19.71
CA LYS A 145 -23.97 3.73 -19.22
C LYS A 145 -23.16 4.10 -17.98
N LEU A 146 -22.49 5.26 -17.97
CA LEU A 146 -21.75 5.75 -16.80
C LEU A 146 -22.67 5.96 -15.59
N ARG A 147 -23.84 6.59 -15.77
CA ARG A 147 -24.85 6.77 -14.72
C ARG A 147 -25.35 5.43 -14.19
N THR A 148 -25.60 4.46 -15.07
CA THR A 148 -26.04 3.12 -14.70
C THR A 148 -25.01 2.39 -13.85
N ILE A 149 -23.74 2.42 -14.26
CA ILE A 149 -22.62 1.83 -13.49
C ILE A 149 -22.55 2.48 -12.11
N GLU A 150 -22.66 3.80 -12.05
CA GLU A 150 -22.58 4.54 -10.79
C GLU A 150 -23.79 4.28 -9.88
N ILE A 151 -25.01 4.21 -10.42
CA ILE A 151 -26.22 3.86 -9.65
C ILE A 151 -26.07 2.46 -9.04
N LYS A 152 -25.65 1.47 -9.84
CA LYS A 152 -25.42 0.10 -9.34
C LYS A 152 -24.38 0.09 -8.23
N ALA A 153 -23.27 0.81 -8.39
CA ALA A 153 -22.25 0.91 -7.35
C ALA A 153 -22.77 1.56 -6.06
N ARG A 154 -23.62 2.59 -6.16
CA ARG A 154 -24.27 3.21 -4.98
C ARG A 154 -25.30 2.29 -4.33
N GLN A 155 -26.10 1.57 -5.12
CA GLN A 155 -27.07 0.60 -4.61
C GLN A 155 -26.38 -0.50 -3.80
N GLN A 156 -25.27 -1.05 -4.31
CA GLN A 156 -24.47 -2.05 -3.59
C GLN A 156 -23.95 -1.51 -2.25
N ILE A 157 -23.52 -0.25 -2.19
CA ILE A 157 -23.12 0.40 -0.93
C ILE A 157 -24.31 0.50 0.02
N ASN A 158 -25.45 1.01 -0.45
CA ASN A 158 -26.66 1.19 0.35
C ASN A 158 -27.23 -0.15 0.87
N GLU A 159 -27.21 -1.21 0.06
CA GLU A 159 -27.63 -2.56 0.45
C GLU A 159 -26.72 -3.12 1.53
N LYS A 160 -25.41 -2.94 1.39
CA LYS A 160 -24.44 -3.33 2.40
C LYS A 160 -24.66 -2.56 3.71
N GLU A 161 -24.90 -1.26 3.65
CA GLU A 161 -25.22 -0.44 4.83
C GLU A 161 -26.52 -0.87 5.50
N LYS A 162 -27.59 -1.12 4.74
CA LYS A 162 -28.86 -1.65 5.27
C LYS A 162 -28.69 -3.03 5.90
N SER A 163 -27.86 -3.90 5.31
CA SER A 163 -27.58 -5.22 5.88
C SER A 163 -26.86 -5.11 7.23
N ILE A 164 -25.91 -4.18 7.36
CA ILE A 164 -25.19 -3.91 8.61
C ILE A 164 -26.12 -3.30 9.65
N GLN A 165 -26.97 -2.36 9.26
CA GLN A 165 -27.97 -1.75 10.13
C GLN A 165 -28.97 -2.80 10.64
N ASN A 166 -29.46 -3.68 9.77
CA ASN A 166 -30.37 -4.78 10.13
C ASN A 166 -29.72 -5.81 11.07
N ILE A 167 -28.42 -6.09 10.92
CA ILE A 167 -27.66 -6.94 11.85
C ILE A 167 -27.55 -6.25 13.22
N ASN A 168 -27.26 -4.95 13.26
CA ASN A 168 -27.18 -4.18 14.49
C ASN A 168 -28.56 -4.07 15.19
N ASP A 169 -29.65 -3.90 14.44
CA ASP A 169 -31.01 -3.85 14.99
C ASP A 169 -31.48 -5.23 15.50
N LYS A 170 -31.09 -6.33 14.83
CA LYS A 170 -31.31 -7.70 15.33
C LYS A 170 -30.54 -7.95 16.63
N ASN A 171 -29.29 -7.49 16.69
CA ASN A 171 -28.45 -7.59 17.89
C ASN A 171 -29.00 -6.71 19.04
N GLN A 172 -29.56 -5.53 18.75
CA GLN A 172 -30.24 -4.70 19.75
C GLN A 172 -31.57 -5.31 20.23
N LYS A 173 -32.35 -5.98 19.37
CA LYS A 173 -33.56 -6.72 19.80
C LYS A 173 -33.22 -7.94 20.65
N ALA A 174 -32.09 -8.59 20.43
CA ALA A 174 -31.56 -9.66 21.30
C ALA A 174 -31.06 -9.14 22.66
N TYR A 175 -30.76 -7.84 22.77
CA TYR A 175 -30.31 -7.18 24.01
C TYR A 175 -31.43 -6.46 24.78
N ARG A 176 -32.68 -6.48 24.32
CA ARG A 176 -33.83 -5.91 25.07
C ARG A 176 -34.39 -6.88 26.11
N HIS A 177 -33.52 -7.37 27.00
CA HIS A 177 -33.88 -7.85 28.34
C HIS A 177 -33.04 -7.20 29.45
N SER A 178 -32.37 -6.08 29.17
CA SER A 178 -31.84 -5.22 30.22
C SER A 178 -31.78 -3.75 29.79
N ARG A 179 -32.64 -2.97 30.47
CA ARG A 179 -32.66 -1.52 30.63
C ARG A 179 -33.04 -0.64 29.42
N ALA A 180 -34.15 0.09 29.64
CA ALA A 180 -34.45 1.41 29.08
C ALA A 180 -33.26 2.36 29.25
N GLY A 181 -33.01 3.38 28.45
CA GLY A 181 -33.78 4.12 27.46
C GLY A 181 -32.88 5.31 27.10
N GLY A 182 -32.80 5.67 25.83
CA GLY A 182 -31.91 6.74 25.36
C GLY A 182 -32.12 6.96 23.86
N ASN A 183 -32.70 8.11 23.54
CA ASN A 183 -33.21 8.49 22.23
C ASN A 183 -32.10 8.60 21.16
N PRO A 184 -32.27 8.08 19.93
CA PRO A 184 -31.34 8.29 18.84
C PRO A 184 -31.78 9.49 17.99
N GLU A 185 -31.18 10.65 18.19
CA GLU A 185 -31.22 11.73 17.20
C GLU A 185 -29.80 12.10 16.78
N PHE A 186 -29.25 11.40 15.77
CA PHE A 186 -28.18 11.97 14.94
C PHE A 186 -28.26 11.46 13.48
N LEU A 187 -28.83 12.34 12.65
CA LEU A 187 -28.41 12.71 11.29
C LEU A 187 -28.50 11.68 10.16
N ASN A 188 -29.72 11.59 9.63
CA ASN A 188 -30.05 11.14 8.28
C ASN A 188 -29.62 12.21 7.23
N THR A 189 -28.34 12.23 6.81
CA THR A 189 -27.82 13.20 5.82
C THR A 189 -27.56 12.63 4.43
N GLY A 190 -27.81 11.33 4.18
CA GLY A 190 -27.68 10.74 2.85
C GLY A 190 -26.26 10.72 2.27
N PHE A 191 -25.24 10.90 3.11
CA PHE A 191 -23.83 10.67 2.80
C PHE A 191 -23.27 9.67 3.81
N PRO A 192 -22.58 8.60 3.39
CA PRO A 192 -21.63 7.94 4.25
C PRO A 192 -20.58 9.00 4.63
N VAL A 193 -20.42 9.25 5.94
CA VAL A 193 -19.47 10.16 6.59
C VAL A 193 -18.40 10.70 5.62
N ALA A 194 -18.56 11.96 5.17
CA ALA A 194 -17.71 12.59 4.16
C ALA A 194 -16.22 12.33 4.43
N LEU A 195 -15.56 11.61 3.52
CA LEU A 195 -14.16 11.23 3.64
C LEU A 195 -13.27 12.45 3.40
N ARG A 196 -12.49 12.80 4.43
CA ARG A 196 -11.52 13.90 4.39
C ARG A 196 -10.44 13.66 3.33
N LEU A 197 -9.95 14.74 2.73
CA LEU A 197 -8.72 14.73 1.94
C LEU A 197 -7.52 14.30 2.80
N PRO A 198 -6.49 13.69 2.21
CA PRO A 198 -5.22 13.45 2.89
C PRO A 198 -4.65 14.78 3.42
N GLY A 199 -4.45 14.88 4.75
CA GLY A 199 -3.72 15.99 5.37
C GLY A 199 -4.53 17.15 5.97
N MET A 200 -5.86 17.05 6.13
CA MET A 200 -6.64 18.08 6.85
C MET A 200 -6.85 17.71 8.34
N THR A 201 -6.21 18.47 9.24
CA THR A 201 -6.46 18.46 10.71
C THR A 201 -7.72 19.26 11.07
N ASN A 202 -8.20 19.12 12.31
CA ASN A 202 -9.56 19.46 12.76
C ASN A 202 -9.94 20.95 12.87
N GLU A 203 -9.09 21.92 12.50
CA GLU A 203 -9.28 23.30 12.99
C GLU A 203 -10.05 24.27 12.09
N ALA A 204 -10.59 23.85 10.93
CA ALA A 204 -11.23 24.79 9.99
C ALA A 204 -12.78 24.81 9.99
N VAL A 205 -13.44 24.40 11.08
CA VAL A 205 -14.89 24.58 11.25
C VAL A 205 -15.17 25.16 12.64
N ALA A 206 -15.45 26.47 12.69
CA ALA A 206 -15.51 27.37 13.86
C ALA A 206 -14.11 27.74 14.39
N ALA A 207 -13.70 29.00 14.56
CA ALA A 207 -14.42 30.19 15.04
C ALA A 207 -13.65 31.51 14.67
N PRO A 208 -14.12 32.73 15.03
CA PRO A 208 -13.54 34.02 14.63
C PRO A 208 -12.40 34.54 15.53
N PHE A 209 -11.63 35.49 14.95
CA PHE A 209 -10.72 36.55 15.49
C PHE A 209 -9.88 36.37 16.78
N GLN A 210 -8.56 36.61 16.60
CA GLN A 210 -7.53 37.30 17.46
C GLN A 210 -7.45 36.94 18.98
N THR A 211 -6.30 36.79 19.65
CA THR A 211 -5.02 37.54 19.71
C THR A 211 -3.86 36.65 20.25
N ALA A 212 -2.63 37.18 20.23
CA ALA A 212 -1.35 36.68 20.80
C ALA A 212 -1.45 36.19 22.27
N ASP A 213 -0.56 35.36 22.84
CA ASP A 213 0.90 35.48 22.92
C ASP A 213 1.52 34.22 23.63
N ARG A 214 2.85 34.05 23.49
CA ARG A 214 3.84 33.31 24.35
C ARG A 214 3.93 31.76 24.47
N GLN A 215 5.04 31.25 23.91
CA GLN A 215 6.03 30.26 24.39
C GLN A 215 5.72 29.32 25.58
N THR A 216 5.90 28.00 25.39
CA THR A 216 7.01 27.17 25.98
C THR A 216 6.89 25.66 25.67
N VAL A 217 7.99 25.11 25.13
CA VAL A 217 8.63 23.77 25.27
C VAL A 217 7.82 22.48 25.56
N SER A 218 8.09 21.46 24.73
CA SER A 218 8.02 19.99 25.00
C SER A 218 6.67 19.27 25.05
N SER A 219 6.34 18.57 23.96
CA SER A 219 6.02 17.13 24.00
C SER A 219 6.04 16.55 22.59
N ALA A 220 6.64 15.36 22.44
CA ALA A 220 6.66 14.62 21.19
C ALA A 220 5.22 14.37 20.69
N SER A 221 4.91 14.82 19.48
CA SER A 221 3.58 14.73 18.90
C SER A 221 3.21 13.27 18.58
N ARG A 222 2.57 12.58 19.53
CA ARG A 222 1.81 11.35 19.25
C ARG A 222 0.59 11.74 18.41
N ALA A 223 0.60 11.43 17.11
CA ALA A 223 -0.58 11.57 16.26
C ALA A 223 -1.70 10.62 16.77
N PRO A 224 -2.83 11.10 17.33
CA PRO A 224 -3.71 10.26 18.15
C PRO A 224 -4.61 9.25 17.43
N ASN A 225 -4.66 9.20 16.09
CA ASN A 225 -5.79 8.57 15.38
C ASN A 225 -5.44 7.42 14.40
N ARG A 226 -4.33 6.70 14.58
CA ARG A 226 -3.97 5.56 13.68
C ARG A 226 -3.63 4.24 14.37
N ILE A 227 -3.90 4.12 15.67
CA ILE A 227 -3.73 2.87 16.42
C ILE A 227 -5.00 2.04 16.28
N PHE A 228 -4.90 0.84 15.72
CA PHE A 228 -5.99 -0.13 15.74
C PHE A 228 -6.06 -0.82 17.11
N ALA A 229 -4.92 -1.26 17.62
CA ALA A 229 -4.77 -1.88 18.93
C ALA A 229 -3.34 -1.75 19.43
N GLU A 230 -3.13 -1.95 20.73
CA GLU A 230 -1.79 -2.10 21.32
C GLU A 230 -1.57 -3.57 21.68
N PHE A 231 -0.36 -4.07 21.47
CA PHE A 231 0.06 -5.40 21.90
C PHE A 231 1.23 -5.28 22.88
N PRO A 232 0.99 -5.32 24.20
CA PRO A 232 2.05 -5.16 25.20
C PRO A 232 2.88 -6.43 25.46
N GLY A 233 2.42 -7.60 25.01
CA GLY A 233 3.09 -8.89 25.20
C GLY A 233 2.66 -9.70 26.44
N ASN A 234 1.81 -9.14 27.31
CA ASN A 234 1.33 -9.78 28.54
C ASN A 234 -0.22 -9.84 28.65
N GLY A 235 -0.92 -9.70 27.52
CA GLY A 235 -2.38 -9.73 27.44
C GLY A 235 -2.95 -11.12 27.15
N SER A 236 -4.27 -11.28 27.30
CA SER A 236 -4.99 -12.52 27.01
C SER A 236 -5.15 -12.82 25.51
N THR A 237 -5.05 -11.79 24.64
CA THR A 237 -5.17 -11.94 23.20
C THR A 237 -3.80 -12.20 22.58
N THR A 238 -3.66 -13.30 21.82
CA THR A 238 -2.42 -13.60 21.09
C THR A 238 -2.21 -12.64 19.92
N LEU A 239 -0.95 -12.42 19.53
CA LEU A 239 -0.64 -11.53 18.41
C LEU A 239 -1.29 -12.01 17.11
N SER A 240 -1.39 -13.32 16.92
CA SER A 240 -1.94 -13.94 15.72
C SER A 240 -3.44 -13.69 15.56
N VAL A 241 -4.20 -13.79 16.65
CA VAL A 241 -5.64 -13.42 16.66
C VAL A 241 -5.80 -11.94 16.37
N LEU A 242 -4.95 -11.11 16.96
CA LEU A 242 -4.98 -9.66 16.76
C LEU A 242 -4.65 -9.28 15.30
N CYS A 243 -3.63 -9.90 14.71
CA CYS A 243 -3.24 -9.69 13.31
C CYS A 243 -4.35 -10.09 12.34
N ARG A 244 -5.02 -11.23 12.55
CA ARG A 244 -6.17 -11.64 11.73
C ARG A 244 -7.31 -10.62 11.78
N THR A 245 -7.69 -10.22 12.99
CA THR A 245 -8.75 -9.23 13.21
C THR A 245 -8.40 -7.87 12.60
N PHE A 246 -7.14 -7.45 12.79
CA PHE A 246 -6.59 -6.22 12.23
C PHE A 246 -6.61 -6.24 10.69
N PHE A 247 -6.18 -7.34 10.06
CA PHE A 247 -6.18 -7.47 8.61
C PHE A 247 -7.58 -7.36 8.03
N GLU A 248 -8.56 -8.04 8.61
CA GLU A 248 -9.96 -7.95 8.17
C GLU A 248 -10.53 -6.54 8.36
N SER A 249 -10.19 -5.89 9.47
CA SER A 249 -10.57 -4.50 9.73
C SER A 249 -9.96 -3.55 8.69
N GLN A 250 -8.67 -3.69 8.38
CA GLN A 250 -7.99 -2.89 7.37
C GLN A 250 -8.49 -3.21 5.95
N LYS A 251 -8.74 -4.47 5.61
CA LYS A 251 -9.34 -4.85 4.31
C LYS A 251 -10.72 -4.19 4.13
N LYS A 252 -11.49 -4.02 5.21
CA LYS A 252 -12.78 -3.31 5.20
C LYS A 252 -12.64 -1.78 5.12
N SER A 253 -11.70 -1.20 5.88
CA SER A 253 -11.58 0.25 6.08
C SER A 253 -10.59 0.97 5.15
N TRP A 254 -9.66 0.22 4.55
CA TRP A 254 -8.61 0.71 3.66
C TRP A 254 -8.79 0.15 2.23
N PRO A 255 -9.47 0.90 1.33
CA PRO A 255 -9.81 0.40 -0.01
C PRO A 255 -8.61 0.00 -0.88
N ALA A 256 -7.45 0.62 -0.68
CA ALA A 256 -6.24 0.26 -1.42
C ALA A 256 -5.77 -1.15 -1.04
N LEU A 257 -5.78 -1.51 0.25
CA LEU A 257 -5.49 -2.88 0.68
C LEU A 257 -6.53 -3.86 0.13
N ALA A 258 -7.82 -3.48 0.15
CA ALA A 258 -8.88 -4.31 -0.44
C ALA A 258 -8.66 -4.58 -1.94
N SER A 259 -8.20 -3.57 -2.70
CA SER A 259 -7.83 -3.73 -4.11
C SER A 259 -6.63 -4.65 -4.27
N ALA A 260 -5.58 -4.40 -3.50
CA ALA A 260 -4.37 -5.21 -3.53
C ALA A 260 -4.64 -6.68 -3.18
N CYS A 261 -5.58 -6.97 -2.27
CA CYS A 261 -6.03 -8.33 -1.99
C CYS A 261 -6.77 -8.97 -3.18
N ARG A 262 -7.64 -8.23 -3.89
CA ARG A 262 -8.33 -8.75 -5.09
C ARG A 262 -7.35 -8.98 -6.25
N GLU A 263 -6.39 -8.08 -6.43
CA GLU A 263 -5.33 -8.24 -7.42
C GLU A 263 -4.45 -9.44 -7.10
N LEU A 264 -4.17 -9.67 -5.81
CA LEU A 264 -3.46 -10.86 -5.35
C LEU A 264 -4.25 -12.16 -5.62
N GLU A 265 -5.57 -12.16 -5.48
CA GLU A 265 -6.42 -13.31 -5.85
C GLU A 265 -6.34 -13.63 -7.35
N ALA A 266 -6.05 -12.64 -8.21
CA ALA A 266 -5.92 -12.79 -9.66
C ALA A 266 -4.50 -13.18 -10.13
N VAL A 267 -3.54 -13.31 -9.22
CA VAL A 267 -2.14 -13.64 -9.54
C VAL A 267 -2.04 -15.05 -10.12
N ARG A 268 -1.21 -15.20 -11.17
CA ARG A 268 -0.92 -16.51 -11.78
C ARG A 268 0.30 -17.13 -11.10
N GLN A 269 0.24 -18.44 -10.84
CA GLN A 269 1.33 -19.19 -10.22
C GLN A 269 1.56 -20.50 -10.97
N LYS A 270 2.81 -20.92 -11.11
CA LYS A 270 3.18 -22.26 -11.59
C LYS A 270 4.32 -22.82 -10.76
N LYS A 271 4.34 -24.14 -10.57
CA LYS A 271 5.51 -24.82 -9.99
C LYS A 271 6.52 -25.09 -11.10
N VAL A 272 7.78 -24.79 -10.83
CA VAL A 272 8.91 -25.04 -11.73
C VAL A 272 9.85 -26.02 -11.03
N SER A 273 10.15 -27.14 -11.69
CA SER A 273 11.11 -28.13 -11.19
C SER A 273 12.53 -27.62 -11.37
N CYS A 274 13.35 -27.69 -10.32
CA CYS A 274 14.77 -27.35 -10.33
C CYS A 274 15.65 -28.59 -10.08
N GLY A 275 15.14 -29.77 -10.43
CA GLY A 275 15.79 -31.05 -10.17
C GLY A 275 15.41 -31.58 -8.78
N THR A 276 16.19 -31.24 -7.76
CA THR A 276 16.02 -31.79 -6.39
C THR A 276 15.00 -31.04 -5.53
N TYR A 277 14.54 -29.89 -5.99
CA TYR A 277 13.53 -29.05 -5.33
C TYR A 277 12.61 -28.39 -6.36
N SER A 278 11.49 -27.84 -5.90
CA SER A 278 10.57 -27.06 -6.73
C SER A 278 10.50 -25.61 -6.27
N VAL A 279 10.22 -24.72 -7.20
CA VAL A 279 10.04 -23.28 -6.96
C VAL A 279 8.65 -22.88 -7.43
N THR A 280 7.95 -22.09 -6.64
CA THR A 280 6.73 -21.43 -7.08
C THR A 280 7.09 -20.14 -7.80
N LEU A 281 6.81 -20.05 -9.10
CA LEU A 281 6.95 -18.83 -9.86
C LEU A 281 5.60 -18.09 -9.88
N GLN A 282 5.60 -16.84 -9.43
CA GLN A 282 4.41 -16.00 -9.25
C GLN A 282 4.47 -14.78 -10.18
N TYR A 283 3.45 -14.62 -11.03
CA TYR A 283 3.27 -13.40 -11.82
C TYR A 283 2.40 -12.39 -11.06
N ASN A 284 3.03 -11.33 -10.55
CA ASN A 284 2.35 -10.31 -9.77
C ASN A 284 2.73 -8.88 -10.25
N PRO A 285 1.92 -8.27 -11.14
CA PRO A 285 2.17 -6.93 -11.68
C PRO A 285 2.28 -5.83 -10.62
N ALA A 286 1.55 -5.96 -9.51
CA ALA A 286 1.56 -4.98 -8.42
C ALA A 286 2.94 -4.84 -7.75
N ARG A 287 3.85 -5.81 -7.99
CA ARG A 287 5.22 -5.80 -7.47
C ARG A 287 6.21 -5.02 -8.33
N SER A 288 5.78 -4.41 -9.45
CA SER A 288 6.65 -3.61 -10.33
C SER A 288 7.43 -2.53 -9.57
N ILE A 289 6.76 -1.79 -8.69
CA ILE A 289 7.37 -0.68 -7.93
C ILE A 289 8.40 -1.21 -6.92
N SER A 290 8.05 -2.26 -6.17
CA SER A 290 8.93 -2.82 -5.14
C SER A 290 10.14 -3.54 -5.74
N SER A 291 9.96 -4.30 -6.80
CA SER A 291 11.04 -5.00 -7.50
C SER A 291 11.98 -4.01 -8.21
N GLY A 292 11.43 -2.90 -8.72
CA GLY A 292 12.16 -1.84 -9.41
C GLY A 292 12.70 -0.71 -8.52
N ALA A 293 12.45 -0.76 -7.20
CA ALA A 293 12.78 0.36 -6.32
C ALA A 293 14.27 0.72 -6.39
N ALA A 294 14.54 2.00 -6.60
CA ALA A 294 15.88 2.56 -6.46
C ALA A 294 16.24 2.57 -4.97
N VAL A 295 17.36 1.94 -4.65
CA VAL A 295 17.88 1.82 -3.27
C VAL A 295 19.24 2.50 -3.12
N ASP A 296 19.65 3.29 -4.11
CA ASP A 296 20.84 4.11 -4.00
C ASP A 296 20.61 5.25 -2.99
N PRO A 297 21.66 5.70 -2.29
CA PRO A 297 21.53 6.71 -1.25
C PRO A 297 20.90 8.03 -1.72
N GLU A 298 21.12 8.44 -2.98
CA GLU A 298 20.55 9.68 -3.49
C GLU A 298 19.04 9.58 -3.67
N SER A 299 18.57 8.51 -4.32
CA SER A 299 17.13 8.25 -4.50
C SER A 299 16.41 8.13 -3.16
N ILE A 300 17.03 7.50 -2.17
CA ILE A 300 16.47 7.37 -0.82
C ILE A 300 16.33 8.74 -0.15
N LYS A 301 17.38 9.57 -0.17
CA LYS A 301 17.33 10.93 0.42
C LYS A 301 16.25 11.82 -0.20
N LYS A 302 15.93 11.61 -1.49
CA LYS A 302 14.97 12.43 -2.24
C LYS A 302 13.51 12.02 -2.03
N ARG A 303 13.22 10.87 -1.43
CA ARG A 303 11.85 10.39 -1.21
C ARG A 303 11.46 10.39 0.27
N PRO A 304 10.21 10.74 0.64
CA PRO A 304 9.74 10.55 2.00
C PRO A 304 9.70 9.05 2.34
N CYS A 305 10.26 8.65 3.49
CA CYS A 305 10.23 7.26 3.94
C CYS A 305 8.80 6.82 4.24
N PHE A 306 8.27 5.89 3.45
CA PHE A 306 6.89 5.42 3.50
C PHE A 306 6.55 4.55 4.73
N LEU A 307 7.53 4.25 5.59
CA LEU A 307 7.33 3.55 6.86
C LEU A 307 7.15 4.51 8.05
N CYS A 308 7.64 5.76 7.93
CA CYS A 308 7.40 6.81 8.91
C CYS A 308 5.91 7.14 9.01
N ALA A 309 5.41 7.31 10.24
CA ALA A 309 3.98 7.50 10.52
C ALA A 309 3.33 8.62 9.68
N ASP A 310 4.05 9.72 9.46
CA ASP A 310 3.57 10.90 8.72
C ASP A 310 3.46 10.67 7.22
N HIS A 311 4.25 9.73 6.67
CA HIS A 311 4.29 9.43 5.25
C HIS A 311 3.52 8.16 4.87
N ARG A 312 3.03 7.40 5.86
CA ARG A 312 2.17 6.24 5.61
C ARG A 312 0.84 6.66 4.96
N PRO A 313 0.24 5.79 4.14
CA PRO A 313 -1.11 5.99 3.64
C PRO A 313 -2.08 6.37 4.76
N ALA A 314 -2.89 7.40 4.53
CA ALA A 314 -3.70 8.00 5.60
C ALA A 314 -4.70 7.04 6.28
N ARG A 315 -5.15 5.98 5.58
CA ARG A 315 -6.06 4.95 6.10
C ARG A 315 -5.36 3.69 6.61
N GLN A 316 -4.04 3.63 6.47
CA GLN A 316 -3.26 2.55 7.06
C GLN A 316 -3.13 2.83 8.56
N SER A 317 -3.89 2.07 9.35
CA SER A 317 -3.68 2.01 10.79
C SER A 317 -2.65 0.93 11.11
N GLY A 318 -2.31 0.76 12.38
CA GLY A 318 -1.36 -0.27 12.80
C GLY A 318 -1.66 -0.80 14.19
N ILE A 319 -1.13 -1.98 14.47
CA ILE A 319 -1.00 -2.46 15.85
C ILE A 319 0.29 -1.85 16.41
N LEU A 320 0.20 -1.17 17.55
CA LEU A 320 1.37 -0.71 18.29
C LEU A 320 1.95 -1.91 19.05
N TYR A 321 3.00 -2.51 18.49
CA TYR A 321 3.63 -3.69 19.04
C TYR A 321 4.72 -3.32 20.04
N ARG A 322 4.46 -3.68 21.30
CA ARG A 322 5.33 -3.48 22.48
C ARG A 322 5.90 -2.07 22.60
N ASN A 323 5.22 -1.04 22.09
CA ASN A 323 5.70 0.36 22.04
C ASN A 323 7.05 0.56 21.31
N HIS A 324 7.43 -0.36 20.41
CA HIS A 324 8.68 -0.27 19.64
C HIS A 324 8.46 -0.32 18.13
N TYR A 325 7.38 -0.99 17.68
CA TYR A 325 7.09 -1.20 16.27
C TYR A 325 5.62 -0.95 15.94
N TRP A 326 5.37 -0.65 14.67
CA TRP A 326 4.06 -0.76 14.04
C TRP A 326 3.95 -2.07 13.28
N ILE A 327 2.91 -2.86 13.53
CA ILE A 327 2.49 -3.91 12.59
C ILE A 327 1.45 -3.29 11.65
N LEU A 328 1.75 -3.30 10.36
CA LEU A 328 0.99 -2.64 9.30
C LEU A 328 0.61 -3.66 8.25
N CYS A 329 -0.60 -3.60 7.69
CA CYS A 329 -0.90 -4.42 6.51
C CYS A 329 -0.01 -3.99 5.34
N ASN A 330 0.63 -4.95 4.66
CA ASN A 330 1.51 -4.66 3.52
C ASN A 330 0.66 -4.14 2.35
N PRO A 331 0.95 -2.95 1.79
CA PRO A 331 0.15 -2.36 0.70
C PRO A 331 0.25 -3.12 -0.63
N ALA A 332 1.30 -3.92 -0.84
CA ALA A 332 1.51 -4.73 -2.03
C ALA A 332 1.82 -6.19 -1.61
N PRO A 333 0.81 -6.89 -1.05
CA PRO A 333 1.00 -8.20 -0.45
C PRO A 333 1.35 -9.26 -1.49
N ILE A 334 2.24 -10.17 -1.10
CA ILE A 334 2.60 -11.39 -1.86
C ILE A 334 1.70 -12.58 -1.46
N PHE A 335 1.19 -12.56 -0.23
CA PHE A 335 0.32 -13.57 0.37
C PHE A 335 -0.83 -12.87 1.11
N PRO A 336 -1.98 -13.54 1.31
CA PRO A 336 -2.98 -13.08 2.28
C PRO A 336 -2.33 -12.90 3.67
N HIS A 337 -2.86 -11.99 4.49
CA HIS A 337 -2.32 -11.72 5.83
C HIS A 337 -0.80 -11.42 5.86
N HIS A 338 -0.30 -10.68 4.86
CA HIS A 338 1.08 -10.20 4.82
C HIS A 338 1.17 -8.81 5.47
N PHE A 339 2.02 -8.68 6.50
CA PHE A 339 2.27 -7.45 7.23
C PHE A 339 3.71 -6.96 7.11
N THR A 340 3.89 -5.65 7.24
CA THR A 340 5.18 -4.99 7.46
C THR A 340 5.27 -4.57 8.93
N ILE A 341 6.34 -4.95 9.62
CA ILE A 341 6.61 -4.57 11.00
C ILE A 341 7.68 -3.49 11.00
N ALA A 342 7.28 -2.22 11.06
CA ALA A 342 8.18 -1.07 10.94
C ALA A 342 8.54 -0.49 12.31
N SER A 343 9.81 -0.17 12.54
CA SER A 343 10.23 0.50 13.78
C SER A 343 9.51 1.84 13.95
N LEU A 344 9.18 2.23 15.18
CA LEU A 344 8.64 3.56 15.47
C LEU A 344 9.64 4.66 15.12
N ALA A 345 10.92 4.40 15.39
CA ALA A 345 12.01 5.31 15.07
C ALA A 345 12.50 5.05 13.64
N HIS A 346 12.85 6.12 12.93
CA HIS A 346 13.53 6.02 11.64
C HIS A 346 15.00 5.65 11.89
N LYS A 347 15.29 4.35 11.90
CA LYS A 347 16.64 3.79 12.12
C LYS A 347 17.08 2.98 10.91
N PRO A 348 18.38 2.87 10.58
CA PRO A 348 18.85 2.03 9.48
C PRO A 348 18.36 0.58 9.54
N GLN A 349 18.18 -0.05 8.39
CA GLN A 349 17.86 -1.47 8.27
C GLN A 349 19.08 -2.30 8.65
N GLU A 350 19.11 -2.82 9.88
CA GLU A 350 20.25 -3.57 10.45
C GLU A 350 19.78 -4.71 11.36
N ILE A 351 20.25 -5.93 11.13
CA ILE A 351 19.85 -7.13 11.87
C ILE A 351 20.58 -7.30 13.20
N THR A 352 21.86 -6.90 13.28
CA THR A 352 22.70 -7.15 14.48
C THR A 352 22.10 -6.52 15.73
N SER A 353 21.69 -5.26 15.62
CA SER A 353 21.06 -4.48 16.70
C SER A 353 19.57 -4.80 16.89
N SER A 354 18.95 -5.55 15.98
CA SER A 354 17.51 -5.82 15.99
C SER A 354 17.14 -7.30 16.16
N LEU A 355 18.14 -8.20 16.30
CA LEU A 355 17.94 -9.64 16.42
C LEU A 355 17.05 -10.05 17.62
N ASP A 356 17.20 -9.40 18.77
CA ASP A 356 16.35 -9.69 19.94
C ASP A 356 14.87 -9.40 19.62
N ASN A 357 14.61 -8.35 18.85
CA ASN A 357 13.25 -8.01 18.41
C ASN A 357 12.74 -9.03 17.39
N LEU A 358 13.57 -9.50 16.45
CA LEU A 358 13.18 -10.57 15.53
C LEU A 358 12.74 -11.83 16.29
N LEU A 359 13.51 -12.24 17.31
CA LEU A 359 13.20 -13.41 18.14
C LEU A 359 11.92 -13.23 18.94
N GLN A 360 11.73 -12.04 19.53
CA GLN A 360 10.53 -11.72 20.29
C GLN A 360 9.28 -11.69 19.41
N ILE A 361 9.37 -11.10 18.21
CA ILE A 361 8.27 -11.07 17.23
C ILE A 361 7.93 -12.49 16.77
N ALA A 362 8.94 -13.30 16.45
CA ALA A 362 8.74 -14.70 16.02
C ALA A 362 8.02 -15.53 17.09
N SER A 363 8.34 -15.29 18.37
CA SER A 363 7.69 -15.94 19.49
C SER A 363 6.24 -15.48 19.65
N ASP A 364 6.01 -14.17 19.70
CA ASP A 364 4.66 -13.62 19.90
C ASP A 364 3.71 -13.97 18.73
N ALA A 365 4.23 -14.12 17.49
CA ALA A 365 3.46 -14.41 16.29
C ALA A 365 3.26 -15.92 16.02
N SER A 366 3.87 -16.80 16.82
CA SER A 366 3.66 -18.24 16.76
C SER A 366 2.21 -18.62 17.15
N PRO A 367 1.63 -19.69 16.61
CA PRO A 367 2.16 -20.58 15.58
C PRO A 367 1.80 -20.18 14.14
N ASP A 368 1.02 -19.11 13.97
CA ASP A 368 0.35 -18.83 12.69
C ASP A 368 1.25 -18.13 11.66
N TYR A 369 2.35 -17.51 12.09
CA TYR A 369 3.18 -16.67 11.24
C TYR A 369 4.67 -16.99 11.34
N THR A 370 5.40 -16.70 10.26
CA THR A 370 6.86 -16.54 10.26
C THR A 370 7.23 -15.08 10.02
N VAL A 371 8.29 -14.62 10.68
CA VAL A 371 8.85 -13.29 10.49
C VAL A 371 10.11 -13.38 9.65
N PHE A 372 10.30 -12.43 8.74
CA PHE A 372 11.49 -12.37 7.91
C PHE A 372 12.07 -10.97 7.81
N TYR A 373 13.35 -10.94 7.49
CA TYR A 373 14.18 -9.76 7.35
C TYR A 373 14.92 -9.80 6.01
N ASN A 374 14.90 -8.67 5.31
CA ASN A 374 15.75 -8.43 4.15
C ASN A 374 16.89 -7.50 4.56
N GLY A 375 18.15 -7.90 4.33
CA GLY A 375 19.28 -6.98 4.47
C GLY A 375 19.11 -5.74 3.58
N PRO A 376 19.78 -4.62 3.93
CA PRO A 376 19.59 -3.33 3.25
C PRO A 376 19.85 -3.40 1.73
N ALA A 377 20.77 -4.27 1.29
CA ALA A 377 21.05 -4.55 -0.11
C ALA A 377 20.63 -5.98 -0.54
N CYS A 378 19.60 -6.53 0.09
CA CYS A 378 19.07 -7.88 -0.18
C CYS A 378 17.53 -7.87 -0.27
N GLY A 379 16.95 -6.92 -1.01
CA GLY A 379 15.51 -6.83 -1.23
C GLY A 379 14.73 -6.00 -0.20
N ALA A 380 15.40 -5.22 0.65
CA ALA A 380 14.75 -4.24 1.50
C ALA A 380 14.24 -3.05 0.66
N SER A 381 12.95 -2.73 0.76
CA SER A 381 12.36 -1.61 0.02
C SER A 381 12.61 -0.24 0.67
N ALA A 382 13.01 -0.23 1.94
CA ALA A 382 13.37 0.95 2.72
C ALA A 382 14.62 0.62 3.56
N PRO A 383 15.82 0.62 2.96
CA PRO A 383 17.06 0.26 3.67
C PRO A 383 17.45 1.30 4.74
N ASP A 384 16.83 2.48 4.71
CA ASP A 384 17.00 3.55 5.68
C ASP A 384 16.07 3.44 6.90
N HIS A 385 15.08 2.54 6.90
CA HIS A 385 14.12 2.39 8.00
C HIS A 385 13.94 0.91 8.38
N LEU A 386 14.33 0.56 9.61
CA LEU A 386 14.26 -0.77 10.19
C LEU A 386 12.84 -1.36 10.09
N HIS A 387 12.73 -2.48 9.40
CA HIS A 387 11.50 -3.24 9.30
C HIS A 387 11.73 -4.74 9.11
N PHE A 388 10.76 -5.49 9.62
CA PHE A 388 10.56 -6.90 9.34
C PHE A 388 9.29 -7.07 8.52
N GLN A 389 9.04 -8.29 8.06
CA GLN A 389 7.78 -8.66 7.42
C GLN A 389 7.25 -9.93 8.06
N LEU A 390 5.93 -10.05 8.11
CA LEU A 390 5.22 -11.15 8.76
C LEU A 390 4.25 -11.76 7.75
N ILE A 391 4.31 -13.07 7.58
CA ILE A 391 3.48 -13.83 6.62
C ILE A 391 2.99 -15.13 7.26
N PRO A 392 1.88 -15.72 6.76
CA PRO A 392 1.41 -17.01 7.24
C PRO A 392 2.52 -18.07 7.19
N LEU A 393 2.59 -18.93 8.20
CA LEU A 393 3.64 -19.93 8.32
C LEU A 393 3.64 -20.93 7.16
N ASP A 394 2.47 -21.27 6.64
CA ASP A 394 2.26 -22.20 5.54
C ASP A 394 2.47 -21.58 4.14
N ALA A 395 2.71 -20.26 4.06
CA ALA A 395 2.89 -19.55 2.80
C ALA A 395 4.15 -19.98 2.03
N ILE A 396 5.15 -20.56 2.73
CA ILE A 396 6.41 -21.00 2.13
C ILE A 396 6.71 -22.46 2.50
N PRO A 397 6.23 -23.42 1.69
CA PRO A 397 6.45 -24.85 1.93
C PRO A 397 7.93 -25.25 2.04
N PHE A 398 8.81 -24.61 1.27
CA PHE A 398 10.25 -24.86 1.30
C PHE A 398 10.87 -24.67 2.69
N LEU A 399 10.41 -23.68 3.46
CA LEU A 399 10.90 -23.50 4.83
C LEU A 399 10.41 -24.62 5.74
N ASN A 400 9.16 -25.07 5.59
CA ASN A 400 8.64 -26.22 6.35
C ASN A 400 9.48 -27.48 6.10
N GLU A 401 9.73 -27.81 4.84
CA GLU A 401 10.56 -28.98 4.46
C GLU A 401 11.99 -28.88 5.01
N LEU A 402 12.57 -27.67 5.01
CA LEU A 402 13.91 -27.43 5.52
C LEU A 402 13.97 -27.51 7.06
N GLU A 403 12.89 -27.10 7.72
CA GLU A 403 12.79 -26.98 9.16
C GLU A 403 12.42 -28.31 9.84
N GLU A 404 11.69 -29.20 9.16
CA GLU A 404 11.18 -30.52 9.59
C GLU A 404 12.27 -31.58 9.89
N GLN A 405 13.55 -31.22 9.84
CA GLN A 405 14.63 -32.13 10.23
C GLN A 405 14.54 -32.58 11.71
N PRO A 406 15.06 -33.78 12.06
CA PRO A 406 14.82 -34.43 13.34
C PRO A 406 15.11 -33.54 14.55
N ALA A 407 14.31 -33.72 15.61
CA ALA A 407 14.41 -32.98 16.86
C ALA A 407 15.87 -32.91 17.36
N VAL A 408 16.28 -31.69 17.73
CA VAL A 408 17.62 -31.43 18.23
C VAL A 408 17.85 -32.28 19.49
N LYS A 409 18.78 -33.25 19.44
CA LYS A 409 19.22 -34.00 20.63
C LYS A 409 20.01 -33.14 21.64
N ARG A 410 20.46 -31.96 21.21
CA ARG A 410 21.23 -30.96 21.98
C ARG A 410 20.37 -29.72 22.26
N ALA A 411 20.79 -28.88 23.22
CA ALA A 411 20.09 -27.63 23.55
C ALA A 411 20.02 -26.64 22.35
N SER A 412 20.97 -26.75 21.41
CA SER A 412 21.00 -26.00 20.16
C SER A 412 21.61 -26.83 19.01
N SER A 413 21.30 -26.45 17.77
CA SER A 413 21.97 -26.96 16.58
C SER A 413 22.24 -25.88 15.54
N LEU A 414 23.31 -26.09 14.80
CA LEU A 414 23.66 -25.37 13.58
C LEU A 414 23.78 -26.43 12.48
N SER A 415 23.17 -26.19 11.33
CA SER A 415 23.16 -27.14 10.22
C SER A 415 23.14 -26.44 8.87
N ARG A 416 23.54 -27.18 7.83
CA ARG A 416 23.36 -26.85 6.42
C ARG A 416 22.45 -27.91 5.80
N PRO A 417 21.67 -27.59 4.75
CA PRO A 417 20.96 -28.60 3.99
C PRO A 417 21.96 -29.63 3.42
N GLU A 418 21.66 -30.92 3.52
CA GLU A 418 22.51 -31.99 2.97
C GLU A 418 22.43 -32.07 1.44
N LYS A 419 21.30 -31.65 0.87
CA LYS A 419 21.07 -31.61 -0.58
C LYS A 419 21.53 -30.27 -1.13
N GLY A 420 22.13 -30.28 -2.32
CA GLY A 420 22.38 -29.06 -3.09
C GLY A 420 21.07 -28.35 -3.46
N LEU A 421 20.86 -27.16 -2.91
CA LEU A 421 19.65 -26.33 -3.12
C LEU A 421 19.93 -25.07 -3.93
N ASP A 422 21.11 -24.97 -4.54
CA ASP A 422 21.62 -23.82 -5.31
C ASP A 422 21.68 -22.50 -4.52
N ARG A 423 21.55 -22.59 -3.19
CA ARG A 423 21.49 -21.47 -2.24
C ARG A 423 22.35 -21.78 -1.04
N SER A 424 23.04 -20.78 -0.52
CA SER A 424 23.86 -20.89 0.69
C SER A 424 22.98 -20.68 1.91
N ILE A 425 22.61 -21.78 2.60
CA ILE A 425 21.65 -21.74 3.70
C ILE A 425 22.29 -22.23 5.00
N VAL A 426 22.07 -21.48 6.08
CA VAL A 426 22.42 -21.86 7.44
C VAL A 426 21.16 -21.90 8.28
N ILE A 427 20.98 -22.97 9.07
CA ILE A 427 19.84 -23.11 9.97
C ILE A 427 20.35 -23.21 11.40
N LEU A 428 19.83 -22.32 12.26
CA LEU A 428 20.09 -22.25 13.69
C LEU A 428 18.83 -22.67 14.43
N ARG A 429 18.95 -23.58 15.40
CA ARG A 429 17.84 -23.99 16.26
C ARG A 429 18.25 -23.95 17.72
N SER A 430 17.40 -23.45 18.60
CA SER A 430 17.64 -23.44 20.05
C SER A 430 16.33 -23.19 20.81
N LYS A 431 16.20 -23.78 22.00
CA LYS A 431 15.16 -23.38 22.99
C LYS A 431 15.59 -22.16 23.81
N ASP A 432 16.86 -21.77 23.71
CA ASP A 432 17.43 -20.62 24.38
C ASP A 432 17.73 -19.51 23.34
N PRO A 433 17.02 -18.36 23.40
CA PRO A 433 17.25 -17.25 22.48
C PRO A 433 18.63 -16.60 22.64
N GLY A 434 19.25 -16.67 23.83
CA GLY A 434 20.60 -16.18 24.08
C GLY A 434 21.67 -17.01 23.35
N ILE A 435 21.55 -18.34 23.37
CA ILE A 435 22.42 -19.22 22.57
C ILE A 435 22.25 -18.93 21.07
N LEU A 436 21.00 -18.78 20.62
CA LEU A 436 20.70 -18.51 19.22
C LEU A 436 21.30 -17.17 18.77
N LYS A 437 21.20 -16.13 19.61
CA LYS A 437 21.85 -14.82 19.41
C LYS A 437 23.36 -14.94 19.29
N ALA A 438 24.01 -15.65 20.23
CA ALA A 438 25.45 -15.84 20.21
C ALA A 438 25.92 -16.53 18.93
N HIS A 439 25.22 -17.60 18.51
CA HIS A 439 25.51 -18.27 17.26
C HIS A 439 25.30 -17.36 16.05
N PHE A 440 24.19 -16.63 15.97
CA PHE A 440 23.93 -15.73 14.85
C PHE A 440 24.99 -14.63 14.76
N GLN A 441 25.37 -14.02 15.89
CA GLN A 441 26.43 -13.00 15.95
C GLN A 441 27.79 -13.55 15.53
N ARG A 442 28.15 -14.78 15.94
CA ARG A 442 29.38 -15.44 15.49
C ARG A 442 29.36 -15.70 13.98
N LEU A 443 28.23 -16.11 13.42
CA LEU A 443 28.05 -16.28 11.97
C LEU A 443 28.28 -14.97 11.23
N LEU A 444 27.67 -13.88 11.68
CA LEU A 444 27.87 -12.56 11.08
C LEU A 444 29.33 -12.11 11.16
N LYS A 445 29.97 -12.23 12.33
CA LYS A 445 31.38 -11.85 12.50
C LYS A 445 32.32 -12.67 11.61
N ALA A 446 32.09 -13.98 11.52
CA ALA A 446 32.85 -14.85 10.62
C ALA A 446 32.67 -14.41 9.15
N PHE A 447 31.44 -14.07 8.75
CA PHE A 447 31.15 -13.63 7.38
C PHE A 447 31.73 -12.24 7.07
N GLN A 448 31.67 -11.31 8.01
CA GLN A 448 32.31 -9.99 7.91
C GLN A 448 33.83 -10.11 7.76
N LYS A 449 34.47 -10.96 8.59
CA LYS A 449 35.91 -11.24 8.52
C LYS A 449 36.31 -11.84 7.18
N LEU A 450 35.55 -12.83 6.70
CA LEU A 450 35.82 -13.50 5.43
C LEU A 450 35.66 -12.53 4.24
N SER A 451 34.63 -11.69 4.27
CA SER A 451 34.31 -10.74 3.20
C SER A 451 35.09 -9.43 3.31
N ARG A 452 35.83 -9.21 4.40
CA ARG A 452 36.57 -7.97 4.71
C ARG A 452 35.67 -6.72 4.69
N ILE A 453 34.47 -6.84 5.25
CA ILE A 453 33.50 -5.75 5.37
C ILE A 453 33.29 -5.37 6.83
N GLY A 454 33.07 -4.08 7.08
CA GLY A 454 32.67 -3.56 8.39
C GLY A 454 31.15 -3.52 8.59
N ASP A 455 30.40 -3.46 7.50
CA ASP A 455 28.94 -3.37 7.51
C ASP A 455 28.27 -4.74 7.63
N GLU A 456 26.93 -4.75 7.69
CA GLU A 456 26.14 -5.98 7.65
C GLU A 456 26.40 -6.77 6.34
N PRO A 457 26.70 -8.08 6.43
CA PRO A 457 26.82 -8.92 5.25
C PRO A 457 25.51 -9.03 4.47
N LEU A 458 25.62 -9.33 3.17
CA LEU A 458 24.44 -9.57 2.33
C LEU A 458 23.74 -10.85 2.76
N LEU A 459 22.52 -10.72 3.28
CA LEU A 459 21.73 -11.85 3.78
C LEU A 459 20.22 -11.62 3.74
N ASN A 460 19.48 -12.72 3.85
CA ASN A 460 18.06 -12.74 4.17
C ASN A 460 17.84 -13.68 5.36
N VAL A 461 16.92 -13.34 6.27
CA VAL A 461 16.67 -14.12 7.50
C VAL A 461 15.19 -14.43 7.61
N PHE A 462 14.86 -15.67 7.95
CA PHE A 462 13.57 -16.06 8.49
C PHE A 462 13.71 -16.51 9.93
N CYS A 463 12.69 -16.27 10.73
CA CYS A 463 12.60 -16.74 12.10
C CYS A 463 11.18 -17.22 12.40
N VAL A 464 11.09 -18.35 13.09
CA VAL A 464 9.84 -18.90 13.61
C VAL A 464 10.11 -19.54 14.98
N GLN A 465 9.11 -19.54 15.85
CA GLN A 465 9.10 -20.39 17.03
C GLN A 465 8.14 -21.57 16.83
N ARG A 466 8.63 -22.80 16.98
CA ARG A 466 7.83 -24.03 16.94
C ARG A 466 8.23 -24.93 18.11
N ASN A 467 7.26 -25.51 18.82
CA ASN A 467 7.51 -26.46 19.93
C ASN A 467 8.54 -25.92 20.94
N ASP A 468 8.38 -24.66 21.35
CA ASP A 468 9.27 -23.92 22.27
C ASP A 468 10.72 -23.74 21.80
N ALA A 469 11.01 -23.98 20.52
CA ALA A 469 12.31 -23.74 19.92
C ALA A 469 12.22 -22.65 18.84
N TRP A 470 13.17 -21.72 18.87
CA TRP A 470 13.39 -20.79 17.77
C TRP A 470 14.18 -21.48 16.67
N ILE A 471 13.78 -21.22 15.43
CA ILE A 471 14.48 -21.64 14.23
C ILE A 471 14.77 -20.38 13.42
N ILE A 472 16.05 -20.08 13.20
CA ILE A 472 16.49 -19.06 12.24
C ILE A 472 17.01 -19.76 11.00
N THR A 473 16.47 -19.38 9.84
CA THR A 473 16.99 -19.77 8.52
C THR A 473 17.64 -18.55 7.88
N VAL A 474 18.94 -18.64 7.59
CA VAL A 474 19.73 -17.57 6.98
C VAL A 474 20.10 -17.95 5.56
N PHE A 475 19.73 -17.12 4.60
CA PHE A 475 20.25 -17.20 3.22
C PHE A 475 21.41 -16.22 3.11
N LEU A 476 22.62 -16.75 2.94
CA LEU A 476 23.83 -15.96 2.77
C LEU A 476 24.01 -15.62 1.29
N ARG A 477 24.39 -14.37 1.01
CA ARG A 477 24.38 -13.81 -0.34
C ARG A 477 25.69 -13.11 -0.68
N ARG A 478 25.96 -13.01 -1.98
CA ARG A 478 27.10 -12.26 -2.54
C ARG A 478 26.70 -11.10 -3.46
N LYS A 479 25.46 -11.09 -3.96
CA LYS A 479 24.95 -10.02 -4.83
C LYS A 479 23.52 -9.64 -4.45
N HIS A 480 23.17 -8.36 -4.59
CA HIS A 480 21.80 -7.85 -4.40
C HIS A 480 20.85 -8.32 -5.53
N ARG A 481 21.26 -8.16 -6.79
CA ARG A 481 20.47 -8.54 -7.97
C ARG A 481 21.34 -9.37 -8.92
N PRO A 482 20.77 -10.36 -9.61
CA PRO A 482 21.50 -11.10 -10.62
C PRO A 482 21.83 -10.20 -11.82
N ASP A 483 22.86 -10.53 -12.58
CA ASP A 483 23.31 -9.78 -13.77
C ASP A 483 22.18 -9.69 -14.81
N ALA A 484 21.36 -10.74 -14.90
CA ALA A 484 20.17 -10.76 -15.76
C ALA A 484 19.15 -9.66 -15.45
N TYR A 485 19.13 -9.09 -14.25
CA TYR A 485 18.28 -7.95 -13.90
C TYR A 485 18.66 -6.66 -14.65
N PHE A 486 19.97 -6.51 -14.90
CA PHE A 486 20.57 -5.34 -15.54
C PHE A 486 20.81 -5.52 -17.04
N ALA A 487 20.61 -6.73 -17.58
CA ALA A 487 20.69 -6.97 -19.00
C ALA A 487 19.69 -6.10 -19.80
N GLU A 488 19.99 -5.85 -21.06
CA GLU A 488 19.17 -5.02 -21.95
C GLU A 488 18.23 -5.87 -22.81
N GLY A 489 17.14 -5.25 -23.29
CA GLY A 489 16.20 -5.85 -24.24
C GLY A 489 15.55 -7.16 -23.75
N GLU A 490 15.54 -8.16 -24.63
CA GLU A 490 14.91 -9.47 -24.39
C GLU A 490 15.68 -10.35 -23.40
N ASN A 491 16.96 -10.07 -23.18
CA ASN A 491 17.78 -10.83 -22.22
C ASN A 491 17.47 -10.44 -20.77
N ARG A 492 16.82 -9.29 -20.53
CA ARG A 492 16.50 -8.78 -19.19
C ARG A 492 15.48 -9.63 -18.44
N ILE A 493 15.87 -10.23 -17.31
CA ILE A 493 14.98 -10.90 -16.36
C ILE A 493 14.72 -9.96 -15.19
N PHE A 494 13.49 -9.42 -15.06
CA PHE A 494 13.16 -8.43 -14.03
C PHE A 494 12.84 -9.08 -12.68
N ILE A 495 13.82 -9.78 -12.10
CA ILE A 495 13.75 -10.41 -10.77
C ILE A 495 14.84 -9.83 -9.88
N SER A 496 14.43 -9.35 -8.71
CA SER A 496 15.31 -8.79 -7.68
C SER A 496 15.12 -9.62 -6.40
N PRO A 497 15.84 -10.75 -6.22
CA PRO A 497 15.55 -11.69 -5.15
C PRO A 497 15.61 -11.04 -3.76
N GLY A 498 14.54 -11.18 -2.98
CA GLY A 498 14.52 -10.95 -1.53
C GLY A 498 14.32 -12.26 -0.76
N ALA A 499 14.02 -12.18 0.53
CA ALA A 499 13.85 -13.36 1.39
C ALA A 499 12.83 -14.37 0.83
N ILE A 500 11.67 -13.89 0.35
CA ILE A 500 10.61 -14.74 -0.21
C ILE A 500 11.09 -15.48 -1.46
N ASP A 501 11.78 -14.78 -2.37
CA ASP A 501 12.35 -15.38 -3.58
C ASP A 501 13.40 -16.44 -3.22
N MET A 502 14.30 -16.14 -2.29
CA MET A 502 15.32 -17.08 -1.81
C MET A 502 14.69 -18.32 -1.17
N ALA A 503 13.55 -18.16 -0.50
CA ALA A 503 12.80 -19.24 0.11
C ALA A 503 11.87 -19.99 -0.86
N GLY A 504 12.03 -19.82 -2.17
CA GLY A 504 11.37 -20.68 -3.17
C GLY A 504 10.04 -20.18 -3.70
N VAL A 505 9.65 -18.93 -3.42
CA VAL A 505 8.52 -18.27 -4.09
C VAL A 505 9.05 -17.05 -4.85
N VAL A 506 9.38 -17.25 -6.12
CA VAL A 506 9.99 -16.22 -6.96
C VAL A 506 8.90 -15.36 -7.59
N ILE A 507 8.98 -14.04 -7.40
CA ILE A 507 7.98 -13.12 -7.90
C ILE A 507 8.51 -12.31 -9.09
N THR A 508 7.79 -12.37 -10.20
CA THR A 508 8.04 -11.50 -11.36
C THR A 508 6.83 -10.61 -11.65
N PRO A 509 7.02 -9.30 -11.88
CA PRO A 509 5.95 -8.42 -12.30
C PRO A 509 5.72 -8.41 -13.82
N GLN A 510 6.57 -9.10 -14.60
CA GLN A 510 6.49 -9.13 -16.05
C GLN A 510 6.01 -10.49 -16.56
N ILE A 511 4.98 -10.48 -17.41
CA ILE A 511 4.40 -11.71 -17.95
C ILE A 511 5.42 -12.48 -18.80
N LYS A 512 6.27 -11.77 -19.55
CA LYS A 512 7.33 -12.36 -20.38
C LYS A 512 8.30 -13.23 -19.56
N ASP A 513 8.68 -12.76 -18.38
CA ASP A 513 9.57 -13.50 -17.49
C ASP A 513 8.85 -14.69 -16.86
N TYR A 514 7.58 -14.52 -16.50
CA TYR A 514 6.76 -15.62 -15.99
C TYR A 514 6.62 -16.76 -17.01
N GLU A 515 6.47 -16.43 -18.29
CA GLU A 515 6.31 -17.40 -19.36
C GLU A 515 7.62 -18.14 -19.67
N ARG A 516 8.73 -17.41 -19.79
CA ARG A 516 10.02 -17.96 -20.26
C ARG A 516 10.90 -18.59 -19.19
N LEU A 517 10.73 -18.25 -17.90
CA LEU A 517 11.60 -18.79 -16.85
C LEU A 517 11.33 -20.27 -16.61
N ASP A 518 12.42 -21.04 -16.67
CA ASP A 518 12.48 -22.46 -16.39
C ASP A 518 13.36 -22.76 -15.16
N GLY A 519 13.52 -24.05 -14.85
CA GLY A 519 14.30 -24.50 -13.70
C GLY A 519 15.76 -24.07 -13.77
N ASP A 520 16.41 -24.19 -14.93
CA ASP A 520 17.83 -23.89 -15.05
C ASP A 520 18.12 -22.39 -14.95
N ALA A 521 17.24 -21.53 -15.50
CA ALA A 521 17.33 -20.10 -15.31
C ALA A 521 17.20 -19.69 -13.83
N LEU A 522 16.24 -20.29 -13.11
CA LEU A 522 16.05 -20.03 -11.67
C LEU A 522 17.24 -20.51 -10.84
N ARG A 523 17.76 -21.71 -11.11
CA ARG A 523 18.96 -22.25 -10.45
C ARG A 523 20.17 -21.35 -10.69
N LYS A 524 20.34 -20.85 -11.92
CA LYS A 524 21.41 -19.91 -12.25
C LYS A 524 21.28 -18.61 -11.44
N ILE A 525 20.08 -18.03 -11.37
CA ILE A 525 19.82 -16.84 -10.54
C ILE A 525 20.18 -17.09 -9.08
N TYR A 526 19.76 -18.22 -8.49
CA TYR A 526 20.07 -18.56 -7.11
C TYR A 526 21.57 -18.69 -6.86
N ARG A 527 22.29 -19.48 -7.67
CA ARG A 527 23.75 -19.63 -7.56
C ARG A 527 24.47 -18.31 -7.73
N GLU A 528 23.98 -17.43 -8.59
CA GLU A 528 24.60 -16.15 -8.83
C GLU A 528 24.51 -15.23 -7.61
N VAL A 529 23.37 -15.19 -6.94
CA VAL A 529 23.16 -14.31 -5.77
C VAL A 529 23.61 -14.91 -4.45
N SER A 530 23.75 -16.24 -4.36
CA SER A 530 24.26 -16.97 -3.18
C SER A 530 25.79 -17.10 -3.18
N LEU A 531 26.38 -17.33 -2.00
CA LEU A 531 27.80 -17.64 -1.88
C LEU A 531 28.14 -18.92 -2.66
N ASP A 532 29.31 -18.97 -3.28
CA ASP A 532 29.86 -20.21 -3.82
C ASP A 532 30.23 -21.21 -2.70
N GLU A 533 30.42 -22.48 -3.08
CA GLU A 533 30.73 -23.56 -2.14
C GLU A 533 32.02 -23.32 -1.37
N GLU A 534 33.06 -22.81 -2.03
CA GLU A 534 34.35 -22.53 -1.39
C GLU A 534 34.21 -21.48 -0.28
N THR A 535 33.53 -20.36 -0.57
CA THR A 535 33.25 -19.31 0.41
C THR A 535 32.39 -19.85 1.55
N MET A 536 31.38 -20.67 1.23
CA MET A 536 30.52 -21.29 2.24
C MET A 536 31.28 -22.25 3.16
N ASP A 537 32.17 -23.07 2.63
CA ASP A 537 33.00 -23.99 3.42
C ASP A 537 34.02 -23.25 4.28
N ASN A 538 34.64 -22.20 3.75
CA ASN A 538 35.54 -21.35 4.52
C ASN A 538 34.80 -20.62 5.66
N LEU A 539 33.60 -20.12 5.41
CA LEU A 539 32.75 -19.55 6.44
C LEU A 539 32.39 -20.57 7.52
N TRP A 540 32.04 -21.79 7.11
CA TRP A 540 31.69 -22.88 8.02
C TRP A 540 32.86 -23.26 8.94
N ARG A 541 34.08 -23.31 8.41
CA ARG A 541 35.32 -23.52 9.21
C ARG A 541 35.55 -22.35 10.18
N CYS A 542 35.55 -21.12 9.68
CA CYS A 542 35.75 -19.91 10.50
C CYS A 542 34.74 -19.78 11.64
N PHE A 543 33.51 -20.29 11.47
CA PHE A 543 32.51 -20.31 12.51
C PHE A 543 32.83 -21.31 13.64
N HIS A 544 33.37 -22.49 13.30
CA HIS A 544 33.67 -23.54 14.26
C HIS A 544 35.02 -23.35 14.97
N ASP A 545 35.93 -22.59 14.37
CA ASP A 545 37.22 -22.23 14.96
C ASP A 545 37.12 -21.07 15.99
N GLN A 546 35.94 -20.47 16.15
CA GLN A 546 35.62 -19.36 17.08
C GLN A 546 34.69 -19.81 18.21
#